data_AF-A0A7S0CV30-F1
#
_entry.id   AF-A0A7S0CV30-F1
#
_cell.length_a   1.000
_cell.length_b   1.000
_cell.length_c   1.000
_cell.angle_alpha   90.00
_cell.angle_beta   90.00
_cell.angle_gamma   90.00
#
_symmetry.space_group_name_H-M   'P 1'
#
loop_
_entity.id
_entity.type
_entity.pdbx_description
1 polymer ?
#
loop_
_entity_poly.entity_id
_entity_poly.type
_entity_poly.pdbx_seq_one_letter_code
_entity_poly.pdbx_strand_id
1 'polypeptide(L)'
;DVLKYPDWQRRLEEILIRFPHAGIGETGLDKVWGKYPNKTDLNDQFQILTQHIDICRRLERPLTLHCVKAYGRTLEALEKKPVRAAVMHSYGGSAEMAERLVKAGGDLSFSG
;
A
#
# COMPACT_ATOMS: atom_id res chain seq x y z
N ASP A 1 0.25 -4.03 15.81
CA ASP A 1 -0.77 -3.67 16.81
C ASP A 1 -1.08 -2.18 16.69
N VAL A 2 -2.23 -1.86 16.09
CA VAL A 2 -2.69 -0.48 15.83
C VAL A 2 -2.86 0.29 17.15
N LEU A 3 -3.04 -0.43 18.26
CA LEU A 3 -3.13 0.10 19.61
C LEU A 3 -1.84 0.78 20.08
N LYS A 4 -0.68 0.48 19.46
CA LYS A 4 0.60 1.08 19.86
C LYS A 4 0.72 2.56 19.48
N TYR A 5 -0.02 3.01 18.47
CA TYR A 5 0.05 4.38 17.96
C TYR A 5 -1.34 4.92 17.57
N PRO A 6 -2.23 5.22 18.53
CA PRO A 6 -3.63 5.55 18.24
C PRO A 6 -3.80 6.75 17.29
N ASP A 7 -2.88 7.72 17.33
CA ASP A 7 -2.96 8.95 16.52
C ASP A 7 -2.10 8.93 15.25
N TRP A 8 -1.67 7.74 14.79
CA TRP A 8 -0.74 7.65 13.66
C TRP A 8 -1.32 8.28 12.38
N GLN A 9 -2.63 8.12 12.12
CA GLN A 9 -3.28 8.67 10.92
C GLN A 9 -3.22 10.20 10.92
N ARG A 10 -3.62 10.81 12.04
CA ARG A 10 -3.57 12.27 12.22
C ARG A 10 -2.15 12.79 12.03
N ARG A 11 -1.16 12.15 12.66
CA ARG A 11 0.25 12.55 12.53
C ARG A 11 0.78 12.42 11.10
N LEU A 12 0.39 11.37 10.39
CA LEU A 12 0.74 11.20 8.98
C LEU A 12 0.13 12.32 8.13
N GLU A 13 -1.16 12.63 8.31
CA GLU A 13 -1.82 13.71 7.59
C GLU A 13 -1.18 15.08 7.88
N GLU A 14 -0.88 15.39 9.14
CA GLU A 14 -0.18 16.62 9.52
C GLU A 14 1.18 16.76 8.80
N ILE A 15 1.93 15.66 8.67
CA ILE A 15 3.20 15.63 7.91
C ILE A 15 2.94 15.84 6.42
N LEU A 16 1.96 15.17 5.82
CA LEU A 16 1.63 15.29 4.39
C LEU A 16 1.09 16.68 4.01
N ILE A 17 0.43 17.37 4.94
CA ILE A 17 0.02 18.76 4.78
C ILE A 17 1.24 19.68 4.84
N ARG A 18 2.15 19.44 5.79
CA ARG A 18 3.39 20.23 5.92
C ARG A 18 4.33 20.06 4.73
N PHE A 19 4.36 18.88 4.12
CA PHE A 19 5.21 18.55 2.97
C PHE A 19 4.36 18.18 1.75
N PRO A 20 3.86 19.17 0.99
CA PRO A 20 2.84 18.96 -0.02
C PRO A 20 3.33 18.22 -1.28
N HIS A 21 4.61 17.85 -1.36
CA HIS A 21 5.15 17.04 -2.45
C HIS A 21 5.49 15.61 -2.02
N ALA A 22 5.25 15.25 -0.75
CA ALA A 22 5.50 13.90 -0.25
C ALA A 22 4.43 12.91 -0.78
N GLY A 23 4.88 11.70 -1.11
CA GLY A 23 4.02 10.54 -1.37
C GLY A 23 3.72 9.76 -0.10
N ILE A 24 2.83 8.78 -0.21
CA ILE A 24 2.47 7.87 0.89
C ILE A 24 3.12 6.51 0.62
N GLY A 25 3.81 5.96 1.61
CA GLY A 25 4.40 4.63 1.53
C GLY A 25 5.77 4.54 2.21
N GLU A 26 6.44 3.39 2.16
CA GLU A 26 5.91 2.13 1.59
C GLU A 26 4.81 1.53 2.49
N THR A 27 3.72 1.07 1.89
CA THR A 27 2.61 0.39 2.57
C THR A 27 2.15 -0.81 1.76
N GLY A 28 1.52 -1.81 2.36
CA GLY A 28 0.98 -2.93 1.61
C GLY A 28 0.96 -4.23 2.39
N LEU A 29 1.16 -5.34 1.66
CA LEU A 29 0.90 -6.68 2.16
C LEU A 29 2.13 -7.57 2.01
N ASP A 30 2.63 -8.08 3.12
CA ASP A 30 3.68 -9.06 3.20
C ASP A 30 3.18 -10.35 3.86
N LYS A 31 2.87 -11.35 3.02
CA LYS A 31 2.41 -12.66 3.48
C LYS A 31 3.53 -13.48 4.13
N VAL A 32 4.80 -13.18 3.84
CA VAL A 32 5.95 -13.87 4.43
C VAL A 32 6.23 -13.36 5.84
N TRP A 33 6.00 -12.06 6.09
CA TRP A 33 6.09 -11.46 7.41
C TRP A 33 5.23 -12.18 8.46
N GLY A 34 4.06 -12.69 8.02
CA GLY A 34 3.15 -13.55 8.80
C GLY A 34 3.76 -14.86 9.33
N LYS A 35 5.05 -15.13 9.14
CA LYS A 35 5.74 -16.32 9.68
C LYS A 35 6.66 -16.02 10.87
N TYR A 36 6.94 -14.75 11.18
CA TYR A 36 7.88 -14.37 12.25
C TYR A 36 7.20 -14.23 13.62
N PRO A 37 7.95 -14.39 14.74
CA PRO A 37 7.39 -14.38 16.09
C PRO A 37 6.79 -13.03 16.55
N ASN A 38 7.09 -11.91 15.87
CA ASN A 38 6.51 -10.58 16.13
C ASN A 38 5.71 -10.04 14.92
N LYS A 39 5.09 -10.95 14.18
CA LYS A 39 4.35 -10.64 12.96
C LYS A 39 3.09 -9.81 13.20
N THR A 40 2.72 -9.07 12.17
CA THR A 40 1.37 -8.49 12.02
C THR A 40 0.57 -9.40 11.09
N ASP A 41 -0.65 -9.75 11.48
CA ASP A 41 -1.52 -10.61 10.65
C ASP A 41 -1.83 -9.93 9.31
N LEU A 42 -2.06 -10.74 8.27
CA LEU A 42 -2.34 -10.21 6.93
C LEU A 42 -3.61 -9.36 6.89
N ASN A 43 -4.61 -9.63 7.74
CA ASN A 43 -5.82 -8.81 7.84
C ASN A 43 -5.54 -7.44 8.48
N ASP A 44 -4.68 -7.38 9.50
CA ASP A 44 -4.24 -6.11 10.10
C ASP A 44 -3.47 -5.28 9.08
N GLN A 45 -2.56 -5.91 8.32
CA GLN A 45 -1.85 -5.25 7.22
C GLN A 45 -2.83 -4.71 6.17
N PHE A 46 -3.85 -5.50 5.81
CA PHE A 46 -4.89 -5.08 4.87
C PHE A 46 -5.70 -3.90 5.40
N GLN A 47 -6.08 -3.90 6.68
CA GLN A 47 -6.76 -2.77 7.29
C GLN A 47 -5.91 -1.50 7.20
N ILE A 48 -4.62 -1.57 7.55
CA ILE A 48 -3.71 -0.43 7.47
C ILE A 48 -3.47 0.02 6.02
N LEU A 49 -3.37 -0.89 5.06
CA LEU A 49 -3.28 -0.56 3.63
C LEU A 49 -4.52 0.23 3.19
N THR A 50 -5.73 -0.22 3.55
CA THR A 50 -6.96 0.49 3.17
C THR A 50 -7.06 1.88 3.79
N GLN A 51 -6.51 2.09 4.99
CA GLN A 51 -6.45 3.39 5.64
C GLN A 51 -5.45 4.33 4.94
N HIS A 52 -4.28 3.82 4.52
CA HIS A 52 -3.35 4.60 3.69
C HIS A 52 -3.96 4.97 2.33
N ILE A 53 -4.71 4.05 1.69
CA ILE A 53 -5.45 4.34 0.46
C ILE A 53 -6.47 5.46 0.68
N ASP A 54 -7.19 5.46 1.81
CA ASP A 54 -8.14 6.53 2.12
C ASP A 54 -7.45 7.89 2.28
N ILE A 55 -6.31 7.94 2.97
CA ILE A 55 -5.51 9.19 3.09
C ILE A 55 -4.98 9.64 1.72
N CYS A 56 -4.46 8.70 0.92
CA CYS A 56 -3.99 8.91 -0.45
C CYS A 56 -5.05 9.57 -1.32
N ARG A 57 -6.28 9.05 -1.27
CA ARG A 57 -7.41 9.59 -2.04
C ARG A 57 -7.85 10.96 -1.54
N ARG A 58 -7.94 11.17 -0.22
CA ARG A 58 -8.33 12.47 0.36
C ARG A 58 -7.35 13.58 0.01
N LEU A 59 -6.05 13.27 0.01
CA LEU A 59 -4.98 14.25 -0.20
C LEU A 59 -4.42 14.26 -1.63
N GLU A 60 -5.01 13.45 -2.54
CA GLU A 60 -4.58 13.26 -3.93
C GLU A 60 -3.06 12.99 -4.07
N ARG A 61 -2.52 12.11 -3.22
CA ARG A 61 -1.07 11.78 -3.19
C ARG A 61 -0.74 10.52 -3.99
N PRO A 62 0.48 10.38 -4.53
CA PRO A 62 0.94 9.10 -5.05
C PRO A 62 1.16 8.10 -3.91
N LEU A 63 0.94 6.81 -4.21
CA LEU A 63 1.10 5.70 -3.27
C LEU A 63 2.22 4.76 -3.72
N THR A 64 3.15 4.41 -2.83
CA THR A 64 4.13 3.34 -3.07
C THR A 64 3.70 2.08 -2.32
N LEU A 65 3.52 1.00 -3.07
CA LEU A 65 3.01 -0.29 -2.59
C LEU A 65 4.13 -1.33 -2.46
N HIS A 66 4.23 -1.91 -1.27
CA HIS A 66 5.00 -3.13 -1.01
C HIS A 66 4.09 -4.35 -1.10
N CYS A 67 4.46 -5.36 -1.88
CA CYS A 67 3.66 -6.59 -1.97
C CYS A 67 4.52 -7.84 -2.08
N VAL A 68 4.43 -8.72 -1.07
CA VAL A 68 5.12 -10.02 -1.07
C VAL A 68 4.10 -11.15 -0.96
N LYS A 69 3.97 -11.91 -2.05
CA LYS A 69 3.08 -13.09 -2.16
C LYS A 69 1.61 -12.80 -1.79
N ALA A 70 1.16 -11.56 -2.03
CA ALA A 70 -0.18 -11.09 -1.69
C ALA A 70 -0.87 -10.27 -2.80
N TYR A 71 -0.39 -10.39 -4.05
CA TYR A 71 -0.81 -9.54 -5.18
C TYR A 71 -2.33 -9.47 -5.40
N GLY A 72 -3.04 -10.60 -5.27
CA GLY A 72 -4.50 -10.61 -5.47
C GLY A 72 -5.25 -9.72 -4.47
N ARG A 73 -4.84 -9.72 -3.19
CA ARG A 73 -5.43 -8.86 -2.15
C ARG A 73 -5.03 -7.40 -2.34
N THR A 74 -3.81 -7.13 -2.79
CA THR A 74 -3.39 -5.76 -3.11
C THR A 74 -4.17 -5.20 -4.30
N LEU A 75 -4.36 -6.00 -5.35
CA LEU A 75 -5.18 -5.63 -6.51
C LEU A 75 -6.63 -5.38 -6.10
N GLU A 76 -7.24 -6.24 -5.27
CA GLU A 76 -8.59 -6.04 -4.73
C GLU A 76 -8.72 -4.67 -4.02
N ALA A 77 -7.73 -4.28 -3.23
CA ALA A 77 -7.74 -2.99 -2.54
C ALA A 77 -7.70 -1.80 -3.52
N LEU A 78 -6.90 -1.89 -4.58
CA LEU A 78 -6.79 -0.87 -5.63
C LEU A 78 -8.07 -0.78 -6.48
N GLU A 79 -8.63 -1.92 -6.89
CA GLU A 79 -9.87 -1.98 -7.68
C GLU A 79 -11.06 -1.42 -6.89
N LYS A 80 -11.14 -1.71 -5.58
CA LYS A 80 -12.21 -1.22 -4.71
C LYS A 80 -12.13 0.28 -4.45
N LYS A 81 -10.91 0.83 -4.38
CA LYS A 81 -10.67 2.24 -4.09
C LYS A 81 -9.57 2.78 -5.03
N PRO A 82 -9.92 3.10 -6.28
CA PRO A 82 -8.96 3.64 -7.23
C PRO A 82 -8.26 4.89 -6.69
N VAL A 83 -6.95 4.95 -6.93
CA VAL A 83 -6.07 6.05 -6.52
C VAL A 83 -5.50 6.74 -7.75
N ARG A 84 -5.05 7.99 -7.60
CA ARG A 84 -4.54 8.79 -8.72
C ARG A 84 -3.28 8.18 -9.34
N ALA A 85 -2.37 7.68 -8.50
CA ALA A 85 -1.13 7.04 -8.90
C ALA A 85 -0.71 6.05 -7.82
N ALA A 86 -0.38 4.82 -8.21
CA ALA A 86 0.21 3.82 -7.33
C ALA A 86 1.36 3.10 -8.03
N VAL A 87 2.49 2.96 -7.36
CA VAL A 87 3.63 2.19 -7.88
C VAL A 87 3.79 0.94 -7.04
N MET A 88 3.79 -0.23 -7.68
CA MET A 88 4.19 -1.48 -7.06
C MET A 88 5.72 -1.54 -7.02
N HIS A 89 6.29 -1.35 -5.83
CA HIS A 89 7.73 -1.43 -5.61
C HIS A 89 8.23 -2.87 -5.82
N SER A 90 9.40 -3.02 -6.46
CA SER A 90 10.13 -4.29 -6.55
C SER A 90 9.26 -5.45 -7.06
N TYR A 91 8.55 -5.23 -8.17
CA TYR A 91 7.62 -6.18 -8.73
C TYR A 91 8.30 -7.48 -9.18
N GLY A 92 7.87 -8.59 -8.61
CA GLY A 92 8.35 -9.94 -8.95
C GLY A 92 7.21 -10.94 -9.19
N GLY A 93 6.04 -10.46 -9.64
CA GLY A 93 4.87 -11.29 -9.95
C GLY A 93 4.85 -11.81 -11.39
N SER A 94 3.77 -12.49 -11.78
CA SER A 94 3.58 -13.00 -13.15
C SER A 94 3.17 -11.88 -14.13
N ALA A 95 3.48 -12.05 -15.41
CA ALA A 95 3.05 -11.11 -16.45
C ALA A 95 1.53 -10.86 -16.46
N GLU A 96 0.71 -11.89 -16.23
CA GLU A 96 -0.74 -11.75 -16.11
C GLU A 96 -1.14 -10.81 -14.97
N MET A 97 -0.50 -10.93 -13.81
CA MET A 97 -0.76 -10.06 -12.67
C MET A 97 -0.27 -8.63 -12.94
N ALA A 98 0.85 -8.47 -13.64
CA ALA A 98 1.37 -7.17 -14.06
C ALA A 98 0.34 -6.43 -14.93
N GLU A 99 -0.20 -7.10 -15.94
CA GLU A 99 -1.24 -6.51 -16.81
C GLU A 99 -2.48 -6.07 -16.02
N ARG A 100 -2.92 -6.88 -15.05
CA ARG A 100 -4.08 -6.54 -14.22
C ARG A 100 -3.82 -5.31 -13.34
N LEU A 101 -2.64 -5.23 -12.72
CA LEU A 101 -2.24 -4.07 -11.93
C LEU A 101 -2.17 -2.79 -12.76
N VAL A 102 -1.61 -2.87 -13.98
CA VAL A 102 -1.57 -1.73 -14.91
C VAL A 102 -2.97 -1.30 -15.34
N LYS A 103 -3.85 -2.26 -15.66
CA LYS A 103 -5.26 -1.98 -15.99
C LYS A 103 -6.02 -1.34 -14.82
N ALA A 104 -5.64 -1.65 -13.58
CA ALA A 104 -6.20 -1.03 -12.38
C ALA A 104 -5.60 0.37 -12.07
N GLY A 105 -4.72 0.90 -12.94
CA GLY A 105 -4.12 2.23 -12.79
C GLY A 105 -2.83 2.26 -11.98
N GLY A 106 -2.17 1.11 -11.78
CA GLY A 106 -0.88 1.02 -11.10
C GLY A 106 0.31 0.95 -12.06
N ASP A 107 1.44 1.52 -11.66
CA ASP A 107 2.74 1.34 -12.30
C ASP A 107 3.55 0.24 -11.60
N LEU A 108 4.55 -0.30 -12.30
CA LEU A 108 5.44 -1.35 -11.78
C LEU A 108 6.87 -0.84 -11.75
N SER A 109 7.55 -1.05 -10.62
CA SER A 109 8.98 -0.81 -10.46
C SER A 109 9.72 -2.14 -10.39
N PHE A 110 10.88 -2.24 -11.02
CA PHE A 110 11.72 -3.44 -11.01
C PHE A 110 13.04 -3.15 -10.29
N SER A 111 13.42 -4.03 -9.38
CA SER A 111 14.72 -4.07 -8.70
C SER A 111 15.54 -5.23 -9.26
N GLY A 112 16.87 -5.09 -9.22
CA GLY A 112 17.82 -6.09 -9.73
C GLY A 112 18.03 -7.28 -8.82
#